data_AF-A0AAD7HXN7-F1
#
_entry.id   AF-A0AAD7HXN7-F1
#
_cell.length_a   1.000
_cell.length_b   1.000
_cell.length_c   1.000
_cell.angle_alpha   90.00
_cell.angle_beta   90.00
_cell.angle_gamma   90.00
#
_symmetry.space_group_name_H-M   'P 1'
#
loop_
_entity.id
_entity.type
_entity.pdbx_description
1 polymer ?
#
loop_
_entity_poly.entity_id
_entity_poly.type
_entity_poly.pdbx_seq_one_letter_code
_entity_poly.pdbx_strand_id
1 'polypeptide(L)'
;MLIEREDTASSEQPAIVSDVPGLIQKHTLNTEQARAFSIVADHSMSKDRAPLRMHLGGPGGTGKSRVINPLQDFFVARGESRRFRLSSYTGVAARNISGMTLHAALMLGDR
;
A
#
# COMPACT_ATOMS: atom_id res chain seq x y z
N MET A 1 -3.06 -0.94 44.93
CA MET A 1 -4.20 -1.37 44.10
C MET A 1 -3.65 -1.66 42.71
N LEU A 2 -3.25 -2.91 42.50
CA LEU A 2 -2.75 -3.42 41.22
C LEU A 2 -3.97 -3.69 40.35
N ILE A 3 -4.10 -2.98 39.23
CA ILE A 3 -5.10 -3.29 38.21
C ILE A 3 -4.40 -4.22 37.24
N GLU A 4 -4.59 -5.52 37.45
CA GLU A 4 -4.34 -6.57 36.48
C GLU A 4 -5.10 -6.18 35.19
N ARG A 5 -4.37 -5.78 34.14
CA ARG A 5 -4.97 -5.60 32.83
C ARG A 5 -5.13 -6.99 32.23
N GLU A 6 -6.36 -7.49 32.30
CA GLU A 6 -6.84 -8.65 31.58
C GLU A 6 -6.33 -8.65 30.14
N ASP A 7 -5.74 -9.79 29.77
CA ASP A 7 -5.51 -10.24 28.41
C ASP A 7 -6.78 -10.04 27.58
N THR A 8 -6.83 -8.91 26.85
CA THR A 8 -7.83 -8.75 25.81
C THR A 8 -7.33 -9.53 24.61
N ALA A 9 -7.82 -10.77 24.53
CA ALA A 9 -7.75 -11.66 23.39
C ALA A 9 -7.62 -10.88 22.09
N SER A 10 -6.50 -11.09 21.40
CA SER A 10 -6.29 -10.64 20.04
C SER A 10 -7.42 -11.25 19.21
N SER A 11 -8.45 -10.44 18.94
CA SER A 11 -9.58 -10.81 18.10
C SER A 11 -9.03 -11.43 16.82
N GLU A 12 -9.40 -12.67 16.55
CA GLU A 12 -9.24 -13.31 15.24
C GLU A 12 -9.83 -12.37 14.19
N GLN A 13 -8.99 -11.54 13.57
CA GLN A 13 -9.37 -10.84 12.36
C GLN A 13 -9.63 -11.92 11.30
N PRO A 14 -10.80 -11.91 10.65
CA PRO A 14 -11.17 -12.98 9.74
C PRO A 14 -10.14 -13.03 8.60
N ALA A 15 -9.55 -14.20 8.40
CA ALA A 15 -8.40 -14.48 7.55
C ALA A 15 -8.62 -14.29 6.03
N ILE A 16 -9.66 -13.58 5.61
CA ILE A 16 -10.26 -13.78 4.29
C ILE A 16 -9.84 -12.74 3.22
N VAL A 17 -9.06 -11.69 3.53
CA VAL A 17 -8.76 -10.65 2.51
C VAL A 17 -7.32 -10.10 2.55
N SER A 18 -6.32 -10.88 2.95
CA SER A 18 -4.89 -10.52 2.72
C SER A 18 -4.18 -11.43 1.72
N ASP A 19 -4.97 -12.17 0.92
CA ASP A 19 -4.48 -13.12 -0.07
C ASP A 19 -3.81 -12.40 -1.26
N VAL A 20 -2.47 -12.38 -1.23
CA VAL A 20 -1.62 -11.82 -2.30
C VAL A 20 -1.96 -12.46 -3.66
N PRO A 21 -2.02 -13.80 -3.81
CA PRO A 21 -2.53 -14.47 -5.02
C PRO A 21 -3.89 -13.97 -5.49
N GLY A 22 -4.89 -13.89 -4.61
CA GLY A 22 -6.24 -13.44 -4.95
C GLY A 22 -6.28 -12.01 -5.48
N LEU A 23 -5.46 -11.10 -4.93
CA LEU A 23 -5.36 -9.72 -5.42
C LEU A 23 -4.64 -9.64 -6.78
N ILE A 24 -3.61 -10.47 -7.01
CA ILE A 24 -2.95 -10.58 -8.32
C ILE A 24 -3.97 -11.00 -9.38
N GLN A 25 -4.79 -12.01 -9.09
CA GLN A 25 -5.82 -12.50 -10.00
C GLN A 25 -6.92 -11.45 -10.23
N LYS A 26 -7.47 -10.88 -9.15
CA LYS A 26 -8.52 -9.84 -9.19
C LYS A 26 -8.13 -8.66 -10.06
N HIS A 27 -6.90 -8.19 -9.96
CA HIS A 27 -6.40 -7.03 -10.72
C HIS A 27 -5.80 -7.40 -12.09
N THR A 28 -5.74 -8.70 -12.39
CA THR A 28 -5.19 -9.27 -13.63
C THR A 28 -3.79 -8.73 -13.89
N LEU A 29 -2.92 -8.83 -12.87
CA LEU A 29 -1.56 -8.30 -12.97
C LEU A 29 -0.71 -9.21 -13.86
N ASN A 30 0.09 -8.59 -14.74
CA ASN A 30 1.13 -9.33 -15.44
C ASN A 30 2.28 -9.71 -14.50
N THR A 31 3.22 -10.54 -14.97
CA THR A 31 4.34 -11.06 -14.17
C THR A 31 5.13 -9.98 -13.44
N GLU A 32 5.45 -8.87 -14.11
CA GLU A 32 6.27 -7.80 -13.53
C GLU A 32 5.48 -6.94 -12.53
N GLN A 33 4.21 -6.67 -12.82
CA GLN A 33 3.31 -5.97 -11.90
C GLN A 33 3.03 -6.81 -10.65
N ALA A 34 2.81 -8.11 -10.81
CA ALA A 34 2.60 -9.06 -9.72
C ALA A 34 3.85 -9.18 -8.84
N ARG A 35 5.04 -9.23 -9.46
CA ARG A 35 6.32 -9.18 -8.74
C ARG A 35 6.45 -7.91 -7.92
N ALA A 36 6.20 -6.75 -8.51
CA ALA A 36 6.30 -5.46 -7.82
C ALA A 36 5.31 -5.37 -6.64
N PHE A 37 4.06 -5.78 -6.86
CA PHE A 37 3.04 -5.87 -5.81
C PHE A 37 3.49 -6.78 -4.66
N SER A 38 3.96 -7.99 -4.97
CA SER A 38 4.36 -8.98 -3.96
C SER A 38 5.53 -8.49 -3.10
N ILE A 39 6.54 -7.87 -3.70
CA ILE A 39 7.67 -7.29 -2.96
C ILE A 39 7.19 -6.27 -1.91
N VAL A 40 6.26 -5.39 -2.28
CA VAL A 40 5.73 -4.38 -1.36
C VAL A 40 4.84 -5.01 -0.30
N ALA A 41 3.95 -5.94 -0.68
CA ALA A 41 3.08 -6.66 0.24
C ALA A 41 3.89 -7.43 1.29
N ASP A 42 4.84 -8.25 0.85
CA ASP A 42 5.72 -9.05 1.73
C ASP A 42 6.54 -8.16 2.66
N HIS A 43 7.10 -7.07 2.14
CA HIS A 43 7.86 -6.14 2.96
C HIS A 43 7.00 -5.47 4.04
N SER A 44 5.76 -5.10 3.72
CA SER A 44 4.84 -4.41 4.65
C SER A 44 4.41 -5.27 5.85
N MET A 45 4.52 -6.59 5.72
CA MET A 45 4.18 -7.56 6.77
C MET A 45 5.35 -7.83 7.72
N SER A 46 6.57 -7.42 7.38
CA SER A 46 7.76 -7.64 8.20
C SER A 46 8.07 -6.42 9.08
N LYS A 47 8.30 -6.63 10.38
CA LYS A 47 8.51 -5.53 11.35
C LYS A 47 9.97 -5.06 11.45
N ASP A 48 10.93 -5.90 11.07
CA ASP A 48 12.37 -5.67 11.36
C ASP A 48 13.23 -5.54 10.10
N ARG A 49 12.72 -4.86 9.07
CA ARG A 49 13.47 -4.60 7.83
C ARG A 49 13.78 -3.13 7.65
N ALA A 50 14.96 -2.85 7.09
CA ALA A 50 15.29 -1.51 6.61
C ALA A 50 14.23 -1.04 5.59
N PRO A 51 13.86 0.25 5.57
CA PRO A 51 12.79 0.74 4.69
C PRO A 51 13.00 0.37 3.22
N LEU A 52 11.98 -0.23 2.58
CA LEU A 52 11.99 -0.51 1.15
C LEU A 52 11.96 0.79 0.34
N ARG A 53 13.04 1.04 -0.42
CA ARG A 53 13.10 2.11 -1.43
C ARG A 53 13.04 1.48 -2.82
N MET A 54 11.85 1.44 -3.40
CA MET A 54 11.62 0.80 -4.69
C MET A 54 11.37 1.83 -5.79
N HIS A 55 12.09 1.71 -6.91
CA HIS A 55 11.80 2.43 -8.15
C HIS A 55 11.22 1.46 -9.18
N LEU A 56 9.96 1.66 -9.57
CA LEU A 56 9.33 0.90 -10.64
C LEU A 56 9.46 1.67 -11.96
N GLY A 57 10.47 1.32 -12.75
CA GLY A 57 10.77 1.93 -14.05
C GLY A 57 10.16 1.17 -15.24
N GLY A 58 10.34 1.71 -16.44
CA GLY A 58 9.95 1.07 -17.70
C GLY A 58 9.29 2.04 -18.69
N PRO A 59 9.13 1.65 -19.97
CA PRO A 59 8.56 2.49 -21.01
C PRO A 59 7.20 3.10 -20.64
N GLY A 60 6.87 4.26 -21.20
CA GLY A 60 5.53 4.86 -21.06
C GLY A 60 4.44 3.89 -21.51
N GLY A 61 3.26 3.92 -20.86
CA GLY A 61 2.11 3.10 -21.26
C GLY A 61 2.13 1.63 -20.78
N THR A 62 3.19 1.17 -20.11
CA THR A 62 3.31 -0.23 -19.62
C THR A 62 2.48 -0.56 -18.36
N GLY A 63 1.61 0.35 -17.93
CA GLY A 63 0.70 0.10 -16.81
C GLY A 63 1.37 0.01 -15.44
N LYS A 64 2.52 0.66 -15.22
CA LYS A 64 3.19 0.69 -13.90
C LYS A 64 2.26 1.14 -12.76
N SER A 65 1.45 2.17 -13.01
CA SER A 65 0.46 2.67 -12.05
C SER A 65 -0.64 1.66 -11.72
N ARG A 66 -0.80 0.58 -12.50
CA ARG A 66 -1.76 -0.50 -12.21
C ARG A 66 -1.43 -1.26 -10.92
N VAL A 67 -0.19 -1.18 -10.43
CA VAL A 67 0.23 -1.75 -9.14
C VAL A 67 -0.38 -0.99 -7.95
N ILE A 68 -0.86 0.24 -8.13
CA ILE A 68 -1.39 1.07 -7.05
C ILE A 68 -2.69 0.50 -6.47
N ASN A 69 -3.65 0.15 -7.33
CA ASN A 69 -4.96 -0.35 -6.91
C ASN A 69 -4.90 -1.66 -6.09
N PRO A 70 -4.13 -2.71 -6.47
CA PRO A 70 -4.01 -3.90 -5.65
C PRO A 70 -3.31 -3.62 -4.32
N LEU A 71 -2.35 -2.68 -4.25
CA LEU A 71 -1.76 -2.25 -2.98
C LEU A 71 -2.77 -1.54 -2.09
N GLN A 72 -3.60 -0.67 -2.66
CA GLN A 72 -4.66 -0.01 -1.92
C GLN A 72 -5.65 -1.04 -1.35
N ASP A 73 -6.12 -1.99 -2.16
CA ASP A 73 -6.99 -3.06 -1.72
C ASP A 73 -6.34 -3.92 -0.62
N PHE A 74 -5.05 -4.25 -0.77
CA PHE A 74 -4.29 -5.00 0.21
C PHE A 74 -4.27 -4.32 1.58
N PHE A 75 -3.96 -3.02 1.64
CA PHE A 75 -3.94 -2.28 2.92
C PHE A 75 -5.34 -2.04 3.48
N VAL A 76 -6.35 -1.78 2.63
CA VAL A 76 -7.75 -1.64 3.07
C VAL A 76 -8.24 -2.92 3.72
N ALA A 77 -7.97 -4.05 3.10
CA ALA A 77 -8.43 -5.35 3.56
C ALA A 77 -7.78 -5.81 4.87
N ARG A 78 -6.62 -5.25 5.21
CA ARG A 78 -5.95 -5.43 6.50
C ARG A 78 -6.40 -4.44 7.58
N GLY A 79 -7.35 -3.54 7.28
CA GLY A 79 -7.72 -2.45 8.17
C GLY A 79 -6.63 -1.38 8.33
N GLU A 80 -5.65 -1.38 7.43
CA GLU A 80 -4.42 -0.57 7.49
C GLU A 80 -4.40 0.54 6.43
N SER A 81 -5.56 0.95 5.91
CA SER A 81 -5.67 1.94 4.84
C SER A 81 -4.89 3.25 5.11
N ARG A 82 -4.80 3.67 6.38
CA ARG A 82 -4.02 4.85 6.81
C ARG A 82 -2.51 4.70 6.65
N ARG A 83 -1.97 3.48 6.51
CA ARG A 83 -0.55 3.21 6.29
C ARG A 83 -0.12 3.43 4.83
N PHE A 84 -1.08 3.62 3.91
CA PHE A 84 -0.82 3.79 2.49
C PHE A 84 -1.19 5.20 2.02
N ARG A 85 -0.18 6.00 1.64
CA ARG A 85 -0.36 7.37 1.13
C ARG A 85 0.15 7.46 -0.30
N LEU A 86 -0.67 8.05 -1.17
CA LEU A 86 -0.36 8.26 -2.58
C LEU A 86 -0.06 9.73 -2.85
N SER A 87 1.05 9.98 -3.55
CA SER A 87 1.43 11.33 -3.92
C SER A 87 2.11 11.39 -5.28
N SER A 88 1.97 12.53 -5.97
CA SER A 88 2.65 12.80 -7.24
C SER A 88 3.17 14.24 -7.32
N TYR A 89 4.05 14.51 -8.28
CA TYR A 89 4.66 15.82 -8.47
C TYR A 89 3.66 16.87 -8.99
N THR A 90 2.81 16.51 -9.95
CA THR A 90 1.82 17.42 -10.56
C THR A 90 0.41 17.12 -10.08
N GLY A 91 -0.46 18.14 -10.08
CA GLY A 91 -1.86 18.00 -9.65
C GLY A 91 -2.65 16.98 -10.49
N VAL A 92 -2.46 16.98 -11.81
CA VAL A 92 -3.14 16.01 -12.70
C VAL A 92 -2.69 14.58 -12.40
N ALA A 93 -1.40 14.34 -12.23
CA ALA A 93 -0.89 13.01 -11.92
C ALA A 93 -1.31 12.53 -10.52
N ALA A 94 -1.38 13.44 -9.54
CA ALA A 94 -1.90 13.14 -8.21
C ALA A 94 -3.38 12.72 -8.26
N ARG A 95 -4.19 13.46 -9.04
CA ARG A 95 -5.61 13.12 -9.25
C ARG A 95 -5.79 11.75 -9.91
N ASN A 96 -4.94 11.41 -10.88
CA ASN A 96 -5.01 10.12 -11.60
C ASN A 96 -4.75 8.89 -10.73
N ILE A 97 -4.05 9.07 -9.60
CA ILE A 97 -3.80 7.99 -8.63
C ILE A 97 -4.64 8.16 -7.36
N SER A 98 -5.67 9.03 -7.39
CA SER A 98 -6.50 9.34 -6.21
C SER A 98 -5.67 9.76 -4.99
N GLY A 99 -4.56 10.47 -5.22
CA GLY A 99 -3.63 10.95 -4.21
C GLY A 99 -3.58 12.47 -4.11
N MET A 100 -2.51 12.96 -3.48
CA MET A 100 -2.26 14.40 -3.31
C MET A 100 -0.92 14.81 -3.96
N THR A 101 -0.66 16.12 -4.07
CA THR A 101 0.66 16.56 -4.55
C THR A 101 1.72 16.30 -3.47
N LEU A 102 2.98 16.11 -3.87
CA LEU A 102 4.10 16.00 -2.93
C LEU A 102 4.19 17.22 -2.00
N HIS A 103 3.94 18.42 -2.54
CA HIS A 103 3.90 19.66 -1.76
C HIS A 103 2.86 19.59 -0.64
N ALA A 104 1.64 19.12 -0.92
CA ALA A 104 0.60 18.97 0.07
C ALA A 104 0.89 17.81 1.05
N ALA A 105 1.45 16.69 0.56
CA ALA A 105 1.80 15.55 1.41
C ALA A 105 2.84 15.90 2.47
N LEU A 106 3.78 16.78 2.12
CA LEU A 106 4.92 17.21 2.93
C LEU A 106 4.75 18.59 3.57
N MET A 107 3.57 19.21 3.44
CA MET A 107 3.25 20.54 4.00
C MET A 107 4.23 21.65 3.56
N LEU A 108 4.63 21.66 2.29
CA LEU A 108 5.59 22.61 1.74
C LEU A 108 4.96 23.90 1.19
N GLY A 109 3.63 24.05 1.30
CA GLY A 109 2.86 25.19 0.78
C GLY A 109 2.16 26.03 1.84
N ASP A 110 2.13 25.58 3.09
CA ASP A 110 1.46 26.29 4.19
C ASP A 110 2.45 27.28 4.82
N ARG A 111 2.41 28.53 4.35
CA ARG A 111 3.04 29.69 4.98
C ARG A 111 2.09 30.88 4.95
#